data_AF-A0A952WI05-F1
#
_entry.id   AF-A0A952WI05-F1
#
_cell.length_a   1.000
_cell.length_b   1.000
_cell.length_c   1.000
_cell.angle_alpha   90.00
_cell.angle_beta   90.00
_cell.angle_gamma   90.00
#
_symmetry.space_group_name_H-M   'P 1'
#
loop_
_entity.id
_entity.type
_entity.pdbx_description
1 polymer ?
#
loop_
_entity_poly.entity_id
_entity_poly.type
_entity_poly.pdbx_seq_one_letter_code
_entity_poly.pdbx_strand_id
1 'polypeptide(L)'
;MSTTNPNSPRRGPLTEREFNVACEVYANTGSKHAAILSISGGATDATGRPSRRRTLEDALRANPEWAARWEEARSLALGRVEQAIAAAAFRIDTRPIFDKSGKLLGVQQDSRPSNDMLKFMAKKLSPEWRETKQLQIEGTIDHSHTRADGFGLYLTPDDVLHLDGEDRAKFLELLTLIRNRRTPENPNVIDEPATRSIRQLDSRGEVRDSE
;
A
#
# COMPACT_ATOMS: atom_id res chain seq x y z
N MET A 1 29.71 18.69 0.04
CA MET A 1 29.32 20.11 -0.01
C MET A 1 27.86 20.18 -0.44
N SER A 2 26.96 20.30 0.53
CA SER A 2 25.51 20.32 0.29
C SER A 2 25.06 21.77 0.13
N THR A 3 24.68 22.16 -1.08
CA THR A 3 24.09 23.46 -1.37
C THR A 3 22.60 23.43 -1.02
N THR A 4 22.28 23.41 0.28
CA THR A 4 20.90 23.61 0.72
C THR A 4 20.57 25.09 0.58
N ASN A 5 19.97 25.46 -0.55
CA ASN A 5 19.60 26.84 -0.87
C ASN A 5 18.55 27.33 0.15
N PRO A 6 18.85 28.33 1.01
CA PRO A 6 17.99 28.77 2.11
C PRO A 6 16.74 29.53 1.65
N ASN A 7 16.55 29.68 0.34
CA ASN A 7 15.49 30.46 -0.28
C ASN A 7 14.48 29.58 -1.02
N SER A 8 14.14 28.40 -0.47
CA SER A 8 13.02 27.63 -1.00
C SER A 8 11.72 28.32 -0.57
N PRO A 9 10.95 28.94 -1.48
CA PRO A 9 9.71 29.60 -1.11
C PRO A 9 8.83 28.59 -0.38
N ARG A 10 8.26 29.00 0.77
CA ARG A 10 7.24 28.21 1.46
C ARG A 10 6.17 27.87 0.43
N ARG A 11 6.08 26.59 0.10
CA ARG A 11 5.29 26.14 -1.05
C ARG A 11 3.83 26.23 -0.66
N GLY A 12 3.09 27.07 -1.39
CA GLY A 12 1.66 27.21 -1.22
C GLY A 12 0.90 25.93 -1.54
N PRO A 13 -0.42 25.91 -1.26
CA PRO A 13 -1.29 24.81 -1.66
C PRO A 13 -1.23 24.60 -3.19
N LEU A 14 -1.51 23.37 -3.62
CA LEU A 14 -1.61 23.04 -5.03
C LEU A 14 -2.76 23.83 -5.66
N THR A 15 -2.48 24.53 -6.75
CA THR A 15 -3.53 25.24 -7.50
C THR A 15 -4.25 24.29 -8.45
N GLU A 16 -5.49 24.62 -8.82
CA GLU A 16 -6.26 23.81 -9.78
C GLU A 16 -5.56 23.72 -11.15
N ARG A 17 -4.93 24.80 -11.60
CA ARG A 17 -4.14 24.80 -12.84
C ARG A 17 -2.99 23.80 -12.78
N GLU A 18 -2.21 23.79 -11.69
CA GLU A 18 -1.14 22.82 -11.50
C GLU A 18 -1.69 21.40 -11.46
N PHE A 19 -2.80 21.18 -10.75
CA PHE A 19 -3.46 19.88 -10.69
C PHE A 19 -3.89 19.37 -12.08
N ASN A 20 -4.46 20.25 -12.92
CA ASN A 20 -4.86 19.92 -14.28
C ASN A 20 -3.66 19.50 -15.14
N VAL A 21 -2.54 20.22 -15.06
CA VAL A 21 -1.30 19.86 -15.75
C VAL A 21 -0.76 18.50 -15.26
N ALA A 22 -0.81 18.24 -13.95
CA ALA A 22 -0.39 16.96 -13.41
C ALA A 22 -1.25 15.81 -13.94
N CYS A 23 -2.58 15.99 -13.98
CA CYS A 23 -3.50 14.98 -14.53
C CYS A 23 -3.26 14.72 -16.01
N GLU A 24 -3.07 15.77 -16.81
CA GLU A 24 -2.78 15.64 -18.24
C GLU A 24 -1.47 14.87 -18.49
N VAL A 25 -0.39 15.23 -17.79
CA VAL A 25 0.89 14.52 -17.88
C VAL A 25 0.74 13.08 -17.40
N TYR A 26 -0.05 12.83 -16.36
CA TYR A 26 -0.28 11.48 -15.87
C TYR A 26 -1.04 10.62 -16.89
N ALA A 27 -2.11 11.15 -17.49
CA ALA A 27 -2.85 10.49 -18.55
C ALA A 27 -1.98 10.19 -19.79
N ASN A 28 -1.03 11.08 -20.11
CA ASN A 28 -0.10 10.93 -21.23
C ASN A 28 1.02 9.93 -20.98
N THR A 29 1.53 9.83 -19.76
CA THR A 29 2.77 9.08 -19.48
C THR A 29 2.55 7.82 -18.63
N GLY A 30 1.43 7.72 -17.92
CA GLY A 30 1.24 6.73 -16.86
C GLY A 30 2.23 6.84 -15.69
N SER A 31 2.98 7.95 -15.60
CA SER A 31 4.02 8.15 -14.59
C SER A 31 3.64 9.21 -13.58
N LYS A 32 3.27 8.78 -12.37
CA LYS A 32 3.06 9.70 -11.22
C LYS A 32 4.30 10.59 -10.97
N HIS A 33 5.50 10.08 -11.20
CA HIS A 33 6.73 10.85 -11.03
C HIS A 33 6.83 12.00 -12.05
N ALA A 34 6.56 11.73 -13.33
CA ALA A 34 6.57 12.75 -14.39
C ALA A 34 5.49 13.82 -14.14
N ALA A 35 4.30 13.39 -13.72
CA ALA A 35 3.21 14.29 -13.36
C ALA A 35 3.54 15.21 -12.18
N ILE A 36 4.28 14.72 -11.18
CA ILE A 36 4.71 15.59 -10.07
C ILE A 36 5.87 16.51 -10.50
N LEU A 37 6.76 16.06 -11.38
CA LEU A 37 7.84 16.91 -11.91
C LEU A 37 7.31 18.10 -12.70
N SER A 38 6.24 17.93 -13.48
CA SER A 38 5.64 19.02 -14.26
C SER A 38 5.12 20.17 -13.40
N ILE A 39 4.59 19.86 -12.20
CA ILE A 39 4.16 20.87 -11.21
C ILE A 39 5.25 21.28 -10.22
N SER A 40 6.39 20.59 -10.22
CA SER A 40 7.54 20.91 -9.38
C SER A 40 8.53 21.87 -10.05
N GLY A 41 8.32 22.23 -11.32
CA GLY A 41 9.27 23.05 -12.07
C GLY A 41 10.66 22.41 -12.18
N GLY A 42 10.73 21.07 -12.21
CA GLY A 42 11.99 20.32 -12.22
C GLY A 42 12.69 20.22 -10.85
N ALA A 43 12.18 20.85 -9.80
CA ALA A 43 12.80 20.79 -8.47
C ALA A 43 12.64 19.41 -7.84
N THR A 44 13.76 18.83 -7.41
CA THR A 44 13.84 17.55 -6.69
C THR A 44 14.39 17.76 -5.28
N ASP A 45 14.06 16.84 -4.36
CA ASP A 45 14.68 16.79 -3.04
C ASP A 45 16.09 16.17 -3.09
N ALA A 46 16.78 16.12 -1.95
CA ALA A 46 18.12 15.53 -1.85
C ALA A 46 18.18 14.04 -2.23
N THR A 47 17.03 13.36 -2.31
CA THR A 47 16.90 11.95 -2.73
C THR A 47 16.45 11.80 -4.18
N GLY A 48 16.38 12.90 -4.94
CA GLY A 48 15.94 12.92 -6.34
C GLY A 48 14.43 12.80 -6.51
N ARG A 49 13.62 12.92 -5.45
CA ARG A 49 12.16 12.82 -5.55
C ARG A 49 11.55 14.16 -5.91
N PRO A 50 10.44 14.19 -6.67
CA PRO A 50 9.80 15.43 -7.05
C PRO A 50 9.24 16.13 -5.81
N SER A 51 9.57 17.41 -5.71
CA SER A 51 9.44 18.13 -4.46
C SER A 51 7.98 18.53 -4.12
N ARG A 52 7.02 18.41 -5.05
CA ARG A 52 5.57 18.58 -4.80
C ARG A 52 4.82 17.28 -4.50
N ARG A 53 5.51 16.16 -4.29
CA ARG A 53 4.86 14.86 -4.08
C ARG A 53 3.89 14.87 -2.91
N ARG A 54 4.34 15.34 -1.74
CA ARG A 54 3.53 15.36 -0.52
C ARG A 54 2.33 16.30 -0.67
N THR A 55 2.52 17.46 -1.28
CA THR A 55 1.46 18.43 -1.56
C THR A 55 0.35 17.84 -2.43
N LEU A 56 0.70 17.09 -3.47
CA LEU A 56 -0.29 16.39 -4.30
C LEU A 56 -1.01 15.30 -3.50
N GLU A 57 -0.28 14.49 -2.73
CA GLU A 57 -0.88 13.41 -1.93
C GLU A 57 -1.84 13.96 -0.86
N ASP A 58 -1.50 15.07 -0.21
CA ASP A 58 -2.37 15.74 0.77
C ASP A 58 -3.59 16.38 0.08
N ALA A 59 -3.42 16.97 -1.10
CA ALA A 59 -4.53 17.53 -1.88
C ALA A 59 -5.53 16.47 -2.35
N LEU A 60 -5.04 15.30 -2.80
CA LEU A 60 -5.90 14.17 -3.18
C LEU A 60 -6.64 13.58 -1.99
N ARG A 61 -6.04 13.58 -0.79
CA ARG A 61 -6.70 13.12 0.44
C ARG A 61 -7.79 14.10 0.90
N ALA A 62 -7.55 15.40 0.74
CA ALA A 62 -8.48 16.43 1.19
C ALA A 62 -9.66 16.64 0.22
N ASN A 63 -9.44 16.49 -1.09
CA ASN A 63 -10.42 16.82 -2.12
C ASN A 63 -10.85 15.55 -2.91
N PRO A 64 -12.04 14.98 -2.63
CA PRO A 64 -12.50 13.75 -3.30
C PRO A 64 -12.73 13.94 -4.80
N GLU A 65 -13.11 15.14 -5.24
CA GLU A 65 -13.26 15.46 -6.67
C GLU A 65 -11.92 15.36 -7.42
N TRP A 66 -10.84 15.87 -6.82
CA TRP A 66 -9.51 15.75 -7.38
C TRP A 66 -9.03 14.30 -7.36
N ALA A 67 -9.37 13.52 -6.33
CA ALA A 67 -9.11 12.09 -6.32
C ALA A 67 -9.79 11.35 -7.49
N ALA A 68 -11.06 11.67 -7.77
CA ALA A 68 -11.79 11.08 -8.89
C ALA A 68 -11.15 11.42 -10.24
N ARG A 69 -10.82 12.70 -10.47
CA ARG A 69 -10.15 13.16 -11.71
C ARG A 69 -8.75 12.56 -11.88
N TRP A 70 -8.04 12.34 -10.78
CA TRP A 70 -6.74 11.67 -10.80
C TRP A 70 -6.86 10.19 -11.19
N GLU A 71 -7.90 9.51 -10.70
CA GLU A 71 -8.18 8.12 -11.08
C GLU A 71 -8.67 8.01 -12.53
N GLU A 72 -9.45 8.98 -13.02
CA GLU A 72 -9.80 9.08 -14.44
C GLU A 72 -8.56 9.23 -15.32
N ALA A 73 -7.63 10.12 -14.95
CA ALA A 73 -6.35 10.26 -15.65
C ALA A 73 -5.53 8.94 -15.64
N ARG A 74 -5.56 8.20 -14.54
CA ARG A 74 -4.94 6.87 -14.43
C ARG A 74 -5.60 5.85 -15.36
N SER A 75 -6.94 5.84 -15.43
CA SER A 75 -7.72 4.97 -16.31
C SER A 75 -7.42 5.26 -17.78
N LEU A 76 -7.35 6.54 -18.17
CA LEU A 76 -6.94 6.96 -19.51
C LEU A 76 -5.52 6.50 -19.86
N ALA A 77 -4.57 6.62 -18.92
CA ALA A 77 -3.21 6.12 -19.11
C ALA A 77 -3.20 4.59 -19.29
N LEU A 78 -4.00 3.85 -18.50
CA LEU A 78 -4.12 2.41 -18.63
C LEU A 78 -4.67 2.02 -20.01
N GLY A 79 -5.77 2.62 -20.45
CA GLY A 79 -6.36 2.32 -21.76
C GLY A 79 -5.38 2.55 -22.93
N ARG A 80 -4.50 3.54 -22.82
CA ARG A 80 -3.42 3.77 -23.81
C ARG A 80 -2.36 2.69 -23.78
N VAL A 81 -1.97 2.21 -22.60
CA VAL A 81 -1.04 1.09 -22.46
C VAL A 81 -1.67 -0.19 -23.01
N GLU A 82 -2.95 -0.44 -22.73
CA GLU A 82 -3.68 -1.60 -23.25
C GLU A 82 -3.79 -1.57 -24.79
N GLN A 83 -4.10 -0.41 -25.36
CA GLN A 83 -4.08 -0.20 -26.80
C GLN A 83 -2.69 -0.47 -27.40
N ALA A 84 -1.62 -0.01 -26.73
CA ALA A 84 -0.25 -0.27 -27.16
C ALA A 84 0.14 -1.75 -27.06
N ILE A 85 -0.32 -2.46 -26.01
CA ILE A 85 -0.13 -3.91 -25.86
C ILE A 85 -0.83 -4.66 -26.99
N ALA A 86 -2.09 -4.30 -27.29
CA ALA A 86 -2.85 -4.90 -28.38
C ALA A 86 -2.16 -4.68 -29.73
N ALA A 87 -1.67 -3.46 -30.00
CA ALA A 87 -0.93 -3.16 -31.22
C ALA A 87 0.41 -3.93 -31.30
N ALA A 88 1.12 -4.04 -30.18
CA ALA A 88 2.40 -4.76 -30.11
C ALA A 88 2.24 -6.27 -30.27
N ALA A 89 1.09 -6.85 -29.88
CA ALA A 89 0.80 -8.27 -30.06
C ALA A 89 0.83 -8.71 -31.54
N PHE A 90 0.47 -7.81 -32.46
CA PHE A 90 0.46 -8.07 -33.90
C PHE A 90 1.71 -7.55 -34.63
N ARG A 91 2.64 -6.89 -33.92
CA ARG A 91 3.84 -6.30 -34.52
C ARG A 91 5.10 -7.06 -34.09
N ILE A 92 5.82 -7.58 -35.08
CA ILE A 92 7.15 -8.16 -34.86
C ILE A 92 8.17 -7.02 -34.88
N ASP A 93 8.90 -6.83 -33.78
CA ASP A 93 10.00 -5.85 -33.69
C ASP A 93 11.27 -6.44 -34.33
N THR A 94 11.96 -5.64 -35.13
CA THR A 94 13.16 -6.04 -35.88
C THR A 94 14.33 -5.18 -35.48
N ARG A 95 15.38 -5.79 -34.92
CA ARG A 95 16.54 -5.07 -34.38
C ARG A 95 17.82 -5.43 -35.14
N PRO A 96 18.57 -4.44 -35.64
CA PRO A 96 19.86 -4.72 -36.25
C PRO A 96 20.87 -5.18 -35.19
N ILE A 97 21.60 -6.25 -35.50
CA ILE A 97 22.73 -6.73 -34.69
C ILE A 97 24.01 -6.22 -35.34
N PHE A 98 24.78 -5.45 -34.59
CA PHE A 98 26.08 -4.95 -35.03
C PHE A 98 27.22 -5.71 -34.37
N ASP A 99 28.32 -5.88 -35.08
CA ASP A 99 29.61 -6.28 -34.51
C ASP A 99 30.24 -5.13 -33.71
N LYS A 100 31.26 -5.42 -32.89
CA LYS A 100 32.06 -4.44 -32.15
C LYS A 100 32.70 -3.39 -33.07
N SER A 101 32.93 -3.74 -34.33
CA SER A 101 33.43 -2.84 -35.38
C SER A 101 32.34 -1.95 -36.01
N GLY A 102 31.08 -2.08 -35.58
CA GLY A 102 29.94 -1.34 -36.11
C GLY A 102 29.34 -1.92 -37.40
N LYS A 103 29.83 -3.08 -37.88
CA LYS A 103 29.31 -3.75 -39.08
C LYS A 103 27.99 -4.48 -38.77
N LEU A 104 26.97 -4.31 -39.61
CA LEU A 104 25.70 -5.05 -39.50
C LEU A 104 25.94 -6.55 -39.75
N LEU A 105 25.66 -7.39 -38.75
CA LEU A 105 25.77 -8.85 -38.79
C LEU A 105 24.45 -9.52 -39.19
N GLY A 106 23.32 -8.88 -38.88
CA GLY A 106 22.00 -9.43 -39.18
C GLY A 106 20.88 -8.65 -38.51
N VAL A 107 19.67 -9.21 -38.54
CA VAL A 107 18.49 -8.63 -37.90
C VAL A 107 17.84 -9.68 -37.00
N GLN A 108 17.59 -9.32 -35.74
CA GLN A 108 16.85 -10.15 -34.80
C GLN A 108 15.38 -9.74 -34.82
N GLN A 109 14.49 -10.71 -34.97
CA GLN A 109 13.06 -10.50 -34.79
C GLN A 109 12.68 -10.89 -33.35
N ASP A 110 12.47 -9.91 -32.48
CA ASP A 110 12.11 -10.16 -31.08
C ASP A 110 11.26 -9.03 -30.50
N SER A 111 9.99 -9.33 -30.21
CA SER A 111 9.03 -8.41 -29.58
C SER A 111 9.01 -8.47 -28.05
N ARG A 112 9.71 -9.44 -27.42
CA ARG A 112 9.63 -9.68 -25.97
C ARG A 112 10.01 -8.46 -25.13
N PRO A 113 11.13 -7.74 -25.39
CA PRO A 113 11.54 -6.64 -24.51
C PRO A 113 10.54 -5.48 -24.50
N SER A 114 9.93 -5.17 -25.66
CA SER A 114 8.91 -4.12 -25.78
C SER A 114 7.64 -4.53 -25.04
N ASN A 115 7.22 -5.78 -25.21
CA ASN A 115 6.05 -6.33 -24.53
C ASN A 115 6.24 -6.38 -23.01
N ASP A 116 7.45 -6.67 -22.52
CA ASP A 116 7.75 -6.72 -21.09
C ASP A 116 7.67 -5.33 -20.44
N MET A 117 8.18 -4.29 -21.12
CA MET A 117 8.02 -2.90 -20.65
C MET A 117 6.55 -2.47 -20.59
N LEU A 118 5.75 -2.84 -21.60
CA LEU A 118 4.33 -2.52 -21.62
C LEU A 118 3.57 -3.24 -20.49
N LYS A 119 3.85 -4.53 -20.28
CA LYS A 119 3.30 -5.30 -19.15
C LYS A 119 3.70 -4.72 -17.81
N PHE A 120 4.95 -4.27 -17.64
CA PHE A 120 5.39 -3.59 -16.43
C PHE A 120 4.60 -2.31 -16.15
N MET A 121 4.35 -1.51 -17.18
CA MET A 121 3.52 -0.30 -17.05
C MET A 121 2.06 -0.64 -16.69
N ALA A 122 1.47 -1.66 -17.33
CA ALA A 122 0.12 -2.11 -17.01
C ALA A 122 0.02 -2.60 -15.55
N LYS A 123 0.96 -3.42 -15.08
CA LYS A 123 1.07 -3.91 -13.68
C LYS A 123 1.17 -2.78 -12.64
N LYS A 124 1.81 -1.66 -13.02
CA LYS A 124 1.95 -0.47 -12.19
C LYS A 124 0.64 0.33 -12.13
N LEU A 125 -0.07 0.42 -13.25
CA LEU A 125 -1.31 1.19 -13.37
C LEU A 125 -2.54 0.45 -12.87
N SER A 126 -2.64 -0.87 -13.01
CA SER A 126 -3.78 -1.66 -12.54
C SER A 126 -3.32 -2.94 -11.80
N PRO A 127 -3.93 -3.26 -10.66
CA PRO A 127 -3.63 -4.49 -9.93
C PRO A 127 -4.07 -5.75 -10.69
N GLU A 128 -5.06 -5.68 -11.57
CA GLU A 128 -5.57 -6.83 -12.35
C GLU A 128 -4.54 -7.39 -13.32
N TRP A 129 -3.59 -6.55 -13.76
CA TRP A 129 -2.48 -6.96 -14.63
C TRP A 129 -1.35 -7.65 -13.86
N ARG A 130 -1.42 -7.71 -12.53
CA ARG A 130 -0.43 -8.42 -11.71
C ARG A 130 -0.67 -9.92 -11.82
N GLU A 131 0.40 -10.69 -11.85
CA GLU A 131 0.31 -12.14 -11.89
C GLU A 131 -0.33 -12.67 -10.61
N THR A 132 -1.49 -13.29 -10.74
CA THR A 132 -2.14 -14.02 -9.65
C THR A 132 -1.33 -15.28 -9.38
N LYS A 133 -0.47 -15.25 -8.36
CA LYS A 133 0.21 -16.47 -7.90
C LYS A 133 -0.83 -17.34 -7.20
N GLN A 134 -1.11 -18.52 -7.76
CA GLN A 134 -1.80 -19.56 -7.03
C GLN A 134 -0.84 -20.11 -5.97
N LEU A 135 -0.99 -19.66 -4.73
CA LEU A 135 -0.30 -20.23 -3.59
C LEU A 135 -1.06 -21.49 -3.17
N GLN A 136 -0.51 -22.65 -3.51
CA GLN A 136 -0.91 -23.90 -2.85
C GLN A 136 -0.29 -23.89 -1.46
N ILE A 137 -1.11 -23.62 -0.44
CA ILE A 137 -0.70 -23.76 0.96
C ILE A 137 -0.98 -25.21 1.36
N GLU A 138 0.02 -26.06 1.18
CA GLU A 138 0.04 -27.36 1.86
C GLU A 138 0.54 -27.13 3.28
N GLY A 139 -0.40 -27.05 4.23
CA GLY A 139 -0.10 -26.98 5.65
C GLY A 139 -0.36 -28.34 6.29
N THR A 140 0.67 -28.94 6.88
CA THR A 140 0.49 -30.03 7.85
C THR A 140 0.08 -29.38 9.16
N ILE A 141 -1.12 -29.67 9.66
CA ILE A 141 -1.59 -29.16 10.96
C ILE A 141 -0.92 -30.00 12.05
N ASP A 142 0.33 -29.66 12.38
CA ASP A 142 0.99 -30.24 13.54
C ASP A 142 0.36 -29.65 14.81
N HIS A 143 -0.40 -30.49 15.50
CA HIS A 143 -0.96 -30.18 16.82
C HIS A 143 0.18 -30.24 17.85
N SER A 144 0.97 -29.16 17.92
CA SER A 144 1.93 -28.98 19.01
C SER A 144 1.17 -28.66 20.29
N HIS A 145 0.90 -29.68 21.10
CA HIS A 145 0.43 -29.52 22.48
C HIS A 145 1.58 -28.98 23.36
N THR A 146 1.93 -27.71 23.16
CA THR A 146 2.74 -26.99 24.15
C THR A 146 1.81 -26.69 25.31
N ARG A 147 1.98 -27.39 26.43
CA ARG A 147 1.34 -27.06 27.72
C ARG A 147 1.82 -25.66 28.13
N ALA A 148 1.08 -24.63 27.73
CA ALA A 148 1.07 -23.35 28.42
C ALA A 148 -0.10 -23.41 29.39
N ASP A 149 0.18 -23.21 30.67
CA ASP A 149 -0.83 -23.01 31.71
C ASP A 149 -1.74 -21.85 31.28
N GLY A 150 -2.95 -22.17 30.82
CA GLY A 150 -3.97 -21.20 30.41
C GLY A 150 -4.43 -21.39 28.96
N PHE A 151 -5.57 -22.08 28.81
CA PHE A 151 -6.34 -22.03 27.58
C PHE A 151 -7.22 -20.76 27.59
N GLY A 152 -6.88 -19.78 26.74
CA GLY A 152 -7.70 -18.59 26.52
C GLY A 152 -8.75 -18.86 25.45
N LEU A 153 -10.02 -18.94 25.85
CA LEU A 153 -11.14 -18.94 24.92
C LEU A 153 -11.49 -17.49 24.57
N TYR A 154 -11.28 -17.10 23.32
CA TYR A 154 -11.73 -15.80 22.81
C TYR A 154 -13.12 -15.96 22.20
N LEU A 155 -14.12 -15.33 22.82
CA LEU A 155 -15.49 -15.31 22.34
C LEU A 155 -15.86 -13.88 21.98
N THR A 156 -16.43 -13.70 20.79
CA THR A 156 -17.05 -12.43 20.41
C THR A 156 -18.54 -12.43 20.79
N PRO A 157 -19.16 -11.27 20.98
CA PRO A 157 -20.60 -11.19 21.26
C PRO A 157 -21.46 -11.84 20.17
N ASP A 158 -20.97 -11.79 18.92
CA ASP A 158 -21.66 -12.34 17.76
C ASP A 158 -21.73 -13.87 17.84
N ASP A 159 -20.67 -14.53 18.32
CA ASP A 159 -20.64 -16.00 18.50
C ASP A 159 -21.74 -16.50 19.44
N VAL A 160 -22.10 -15.71 20.46
CA VAL A 160 -23.15 -16.04 21.43
C VAL A 160 -24.55 -15.76 20.87
N LEU A 161 -24.69 -14.76 20.01
CA LEU A 161 -25.98 -14.39 19.40
C LEU A 161 -26.43 -15.43 18.36
N HIS A 162 -25.49 -16.12 17.72
CA HIS A 162 -25.75 -17.18 16.74
C HIS A 162 -26.05 -18.55 17.35
N LEU A 163 -25.92 -18.72 18.67
CA LEU A 163 -26.32 -19.97 19.34
C LEU A 163 -27.84 -20.09 19.41
N ASP A 164 -28.36 -21.29 19.15
CA ASP A 164 -29.76 -21.61 19.37
C ASP A 164 -30.16 -21.41 20.84
N GLY A 165 -31.44 -21.14 21.11
CA GLY A 165 -31.90 -20.71 22.44
C GLY A 165 -31.54 -21.68 23.58
N GLU A 166 -31.55 -22.98 23.30
CA GLU A 166 -31.16 -24.02 24.28
C GLU A 166 -29.65 -24.02 24.54
N ASP A 167 -28.84 -23.89 23.50
CA ASP A 167 -27.37 -23.89 23.62
C ASP A 167 -26.85 -22.61 24.25
N ARG A 168 -27.53 -21.48 24.00
CA ARG A 168 -27.28 -20.21 24.67
C ARG A 168 -27.56 -20.29 26.17
N ALA A 169 -28.61 -21.00 26.58
CA ALA A 169 -28.93 -21.21 27.99
C ALA A 169 -27.86 -22.08 28.68
N LYS A 170 -27.42 -23.18 28.04
CA LYS A 170 -26.33 -24.02 28.54
C LYS A 170 -25.01 -23.26 28.62
N PHE A 171 -24.74 -22.39 27.65
CA PHE A 171 -23.55 -21.55 27.65
C PHE A 171 -23.53 -20.56 28.83
N LEU A 172 -24.66 -19.90 29.11
CA LEU A 172 -24.80 -19.02 30.28
C LEU A 172 -24.69 -19.77 31.62
N GLU A 173 -25.22 -20.99 31.69
CA GLU A 173 -25.09 -21.87 32.85
C GLU A 173 -23.62 -22.22 33.12
N LEU A 174 -22.86 -22.59 32.07
CA LEU A 174 -21.43 -22.86 32.15
C LEU A 174 -20.63 -21.63 32.62
N LEU A 175 -20.91 -20.44 32.10
CA LEU A 175 -20.26 -19.21 32.56
C LEU A 175 -20.54 -18.92 34.03
N THR A 176 -21.76 -19.20 34.50
CA THR A 176 -22.16 -19.04 35.90
C THR A 176 -21.44 -20.03 36.80
N LEU A 177 -21.32 -21.29 36.35
CA LEU A 177 -20.58 -22.33 37.07
C LEU A 177 -19.08 -22.01 37.17
N ILE A 178 -18.49 -21.50 36.08
CA ILE A 178 -17.09 -21.03 36.08
C ILE A 178 -16.93 -19.87 37.04
N ARG A 179 -17.83 -18.87 37.01
CA ARG A 179 -17.81 -17.73 37.94
C ARG A 179 -17.86 -18.20 39.40
N ASN A 180 -18.74 -19.15 39.72
CA ASN A 180 -18.91 -19.63 41.09
C ASN A 180 -17.73 -20.49 41.59
N ARG A 181 -16.97 -21.09 40.68
CA ARG A 181 -15.79 -21.90 41.01
C ARG A 181 -14.47 -21.13 40.95
N ARG A 182 -14.49 -19.82 40.62
CA ARG A 182 -13.30 -18.97 40.71
C ARG A 182 -12.97 -18.69 42.17
N THR A 183 -11.80 -19.12 42.61
CA THR A 183 -11.22 -18.79 43.93
C THR A 183 -10.27 -17.58 43.82
N PRO A 184 -10.03 -16.84 44.93
CA PRO A 184 -9.18 -15.65 44.94
C PRO A 184 -7.70 -15.90 44.56
N GLU A 185 -7.27 -17.16 44.48
CA GLU A 185 -5.91 -17.55 44.08
C GLU A 185 -5.70 -17.60 42.55
N ASN A 186 -6.74 -17.35 41.73
CA ASN A 186 -6.60 -17.28 40.27
C ASN A 186 -7.30 -16.04 39.68
N PRO A 187 -6.76 -14.83 39.90
CA PRO A 187 -7.42 -13.57 39.59
C PRO A 187 -7.06 -13.09 38.18
N ASN A 188 -7.44 -13.82 37.14
CA ASN A 188 -7.38 -13.25 35.79
C ASN A 188 -8.68 -12.46 35.50
N VAL A 189 -8.61 -11.16 35.82
CA VAL A 189 -9.32 -10.01 35.23
C VAL A 189 -10.85 -10.03 35.46
N ILE A 190 -11.46 -9.11 36.20
CA ILE A 190 -11.74 -7.69 35.89
C ILE A 190 -12.01 -7.02 37.24
N ASP A 191 -11.09 -6.23 37.81
CA ASP A 191 -11.45 -5.27 38.89
C ASP A 191 -10.41 -4.16 39.11
N GLU A 192 -9.39 -4.03 38.25
CA GLU A 192 -8.55 -2.82 38.23
C GLU A 192 -8.93 -1.99 37.01
N PRO A 193 -9.45 -0.75 37.17
CA PRO A 193 -9.39 0.21 36.09
C PRO A 193 -7.90 0.47 35.86
N ALA A 194 -7.35 -0.12 34.81
CA ALA A 194 -5.96 0.07 34.45
C ALA A 194 -5.66 1.58 34.41
N THR A 195 -4.96 2.09 35.43
CA THR A 195 -4.35 3.41 35.43
C THR A 195 -3.24 3.33 34.39
N ARG A 196 -3.61 3.54 33.12
CA ARG A 196 -2.66 3.72 32.04
C ARG A 196 -1.85 4.97 32.38
N SER A 197 -0.63 4.80 32.86
CA SER A 197 0.31 5.90 32.94
C SER A 197 0.52 6.44 31.52
N ILE A 198 -0.01 7.63 31.27
CA ILE A 198 0.22 8.34 30.02
C ILE A 198 1.68 8.77 30.05
N ARG A 199 2.56 8.01 29.39
CA ARG A 199 3.92 8.47 29.09
C ARG A 199 3.81 9.63 28.12
N GLN A 200 3.89 10.86 28.63
CA GLN A 200 4.12 12.02 27.79
C GLN A 200 5.55 11.95 27.25
N LEU A 201 5.68 11.65 25.96
CA LEU A 201 6.91 11.83 25.21
C LEU A 201 7.14 13.32 24.99
N ASP A 202 8.16 13.88 25.62
CA ASP A 202 8.67 15.19 25.22
C ASP A 202 9.46 15.06 23.90
N SER A 203 9.43 16.13 23.12
CA SER A 203 9.91 16.37 21.76
C SER A 203 11.40 16.08 21.48
N ARG A 204 12.14 15.48 22.43
CA ARG A 204 13.55 15.08 22.29
C ARG A 204 13.84 13.60 22.53
N GLY A 205 12.84 12.78 22.86
CA GLY A 205 12.96 11.32 22.77
C GLY A 205 13.87 10.64 23.82
N GLU A 206 13.98 11.18 25.03
CA GLU A 206 14.57 10.44 26.16
C GLU A 206 13.51 10.11 27.21
N VAL A 207 13.56 8.86 27.71
CA VAL A 207 12.69 8.34 28.76
C VAL A 207 13.34 8.66 30.10
N ARG A 208 12.70 9.50 30.91
CA ARG A 208 12.97 9.58 32.35
C ARG A 208 11.89 8.82 33.09
N ASP A 209 12.28 7.74 33.75
CA ASP A 209 11.44 7.13 34.75
C ASP A 209 11.44 8.03 35.99
N SER A 210 10.24 8.38 36.45
CA SER A 210 10.05 9.15 37.69
C SER A 210 9.89 8.13 38.82
N GLU A 211 10.65 8.30 39.91
CA GLU A 211 10.38 7.63 41.20
C GLU A 211 8.97 7.91 41.72
#